data_AF-A0A5E4JBL3-F1
#
_entry.id   AF-A0A5E4JBL3-F1
#
_cell.length_a   1.000
_cell.length_b   1.000
_cell.length_c   1.000
_cell.angle_alpha   90.00
_cell.angle_beta   90.00
_cell.angle_gamma   90.00
#
_symmetry.space_group_name_H-M   'P 1'
#
loop_
_entity.id
_entity.type
_entity.pdbx_description
1 polymer ?
#
loop_
_entity_poly.entity_id
_entity_poly.type
_entity_poly.pdbx_seq_one_letter_code
_entity_poly.pdbx_strand_id
1 'polypeptide(L)'
;MVEIQKTVDSWFGKIQKGLVGKIEHFVATLFFLIALGALFAIALVHYWPHLAFLAVLVPLAVGALAYVNRAFAIAVFVIFILFIFL
;
A
#
# COMPACT_ATOMS: atom_id res chain seq x y z
N MET A 1 -29.51 31.52 -6.57
CA MET A 1 -28.71 30.66 -7.48
C MET A 1 -27.24 30.54 -7.05
N VAL A 2 -26.62 31.56 -6.43
CA VAL A 2 -25.21 31.54 -5.97
C VAL A 2 -24.95 30.60 -4.78
N GLU A 3 -25.91 30.39 -3.88
CA GLU A 3 -25.74 29.51 -2.70
C GLU A 3 -25.75 28.01 -3.04
N ILE A 4 -26.52 27.60 -4.05
CA ILE A 4 -26.59 26.20 -4.49
C ILE A 4 -25.25 25.78 -5.09
N GLN A 5 -24.63 26.65 -5.87
CA GLN A 5 -23.35 26.40 -6.52
C GLN A 5 -22.21 26.25 -5.49
N LYS A 6 -22.14 27.13 -4.48
CA LYS A 6 -21.18 27.01 -3.37
C LYS A 6 -21.35 25.71 -2.56
N THR A 7 -22.59 25.25 -2.40
CA THR A 7 -22.89 24.02 -1.66
C THR A 7 -22.47 22.78 -2.45
N VAL A 8 -22.72 22.77 -3.75
CA VAL A 8 -22.29 21.71 -4.67
C VAL A 8 -20.77 21.64 -4.75
N ASP A 9 -20.07 22.76 -4.90
CA ASP A 9 -18.60 22.81 -4.95
C ASP A 9 -17.96 22.33 -3.64
N SER A 10 -18.56 22.70 -2.48
CA SER A 10 -18.14 22.21 -1.16
C SER A 10 -18.30 20.68 -1.03
N TRP A 11 -19.41 20.13 -1.52
CA TRP A 11 -19.64 18.69 -1.53
C TRP A 11 -18.68 17.96 -2.47
N PHE A 12 -18.50 18.47 -3.68
CA PHE A 12 -17.59 17.91 -4.67
C PHE A 12 -16.14 17.93 -4.18
N GLY A 13 -15.70 19.04 -3.58
CA GLY A 13 -14.36 19.17 -3.01
C GLY A 13 -14.09 18.19 -1.84
N LYS A 14 -15.11 17.89 -1.03
CA LYS A 14 -15.00 16.88 0.05
C LYS A 14 -14.91 15.45 -0.51
N ILE A 15 -15.71 15.13 -1.53
CA ILE A 15 -15.68 13.83 -2.19
C ILE A 15 -14.34 13.64 -2.92
N GLN A 16 -13.88 14.66 -3.64
CA GLN A 16 -12.61 14.63 -4.36
C GLN A 16 -11.42 14.49 -3.41
N LYS A 17 -11.36 15.26 -2.30
CA LYS A 17 -10.31 15.08 -1.27
C LYS A 17 -10.37 13.69 -0.63
N GLY A 18 -11.56 13.16 -0.38
CA GLY A 18 -11.75 11.83 0.18
C GLY A 18 -11.36 10.68 -0.77
N LEU A 19 -11.53 10.87 -2.08
CA LEU A 19 -11.17 9.89 -3.11
C LEU A 19 -9.69 9.96 -3.47
N VAL A 20 -9.13 11.16 -3.68
CA VAL A 20 -7.72 11.35 -4.05
C VAL A 20 -6.79 10.85 -2.94
N GLY A 21 -7.08 11.18 -1.67
CA GLY A 21 -6.28 10.66 -0.54
C GLY A 21 -6.38 9.14 -0.34
N LYS A 22 -7.44 8.49 -0.86
CA LYS A 22 -7.56 7.03 -0.85
C LYS A 22 -6.84 6.37 -2.03
N ILE A 23 -6.84 7.02 -3.20
CA ILE A 23 -6.15 6.54 -4.40
C ILE A 23 -4.63 6.62 -4.20
N GLU A 24 -4.11 7.71 -3.65
CA GLU A 24 -2.68 7.85 -3.36
C GLU A 24 -2.20 6.77 -2.38
N HIS A 25 -2.96 6.52 -1.32
CA HIS A 25 -2.66 5.41 -0.38
C HIS A 25 -2.77 4.04 -1.03
N PHE A 26 -3.74 3.83 -1.92
CA PHE A 26 -3.90 2.57 -2.64
C PHE A 26 -2.73 2.31 -3.60
N VAL A 27 -2.31 3.31 -4.36
CA VAL A 27 -1.17 3.22 -5.29
C VAL A 27 0.14 3.04 -4.53
N ALA A 28 0.36 3.77 -3.43
CA ALA A 28 1.53 3.58 -2.57
C ALA A 28 1.57 2.18 -1.95
N THR A 29 0.40 1.66 -1.52
CA THR A 29 0.28 0.29 -0.99
C THR A 29 0.58 -0.75 -2.07
N LEU A 30 0.09 -0.57 -3.30
CA LEU A 30 0.40 -1.44 -4.43
C LEU A 30 1.90 -1.44 -4.77
N PHE A 31 2.52 -0.26 -4.82
CA PHE A 31 3.96 -0.13 -5.05
C PHE A 31 4.77 -0.82 -3.95
N PHE A 32 4.35 -0.64 -2.69
CA PHE A 32 4.97 -1.31 -1.55
C PHE A 32 4.86 -2.84 -1.66
N LEU A 33 3.68 -3.34 -2.02
CA LEU A 33 3.41 -4.77 -2.23
C LEU A 33 4.31 -5.38 -3.31
N ILE A 34 4.45 -4.67 -4.43
CA ILE A 34 5.27 -5.11 -5.57
C ILE A 34 6.76 -5.09 -5.19
N ALA A 35 7.24 -4.02 -4.55
CA ALA A 35 8.63 -3.90 -4.13
C ALA A 35 9.00 -4.95 -3.07
N LEU A 36 8.14 -5.15 -2.07
CA LEU A 36 8.33 -6.11 -0.99
C LEU A 36 8.26 -7.55 -1.53
N GLY A 37 7.33 -7.82 -2.44
CA GLY A 37 7.23 -9.12 -3.10
C GLY A 37 8.41 -9.43 -4.00
N ALA A 38 8.92 -8.46 -4.76
CA ALA A 38 10.08 -8.68 -5.63
C ALA A 38 11.35 -9.00 -4.82
N LEU A 39 11.64 -8.23 -3.77
CA LEU A 39 12.80 -8.46 -2.90
C LEU A 39 12.70 -9.79 -2.14
N PHE A 40 11.52 -10.08 -1.59
CA PHE A 40 11.29 -11.33 -0.87
C PHE A 40 11.36 -12.54 -1.82
N ALA A 41 10.84 -12.42 -3.04
CA ALA A 41 10.92 -13.48 -4.04
C ALA A 41 12.36 -13.78 -4.46
N ILE A 42 13.17 -12.76 -4.73
CA ILE A 42 14.57 -12.93 -5.12
C ILE A 42 15.34 -13.68 -4.02
N ALA A 43 15.20 -13.25 -2.76
CA ALA A 43 15.86 -13.90 -1.64
C ALA A 43 15.37 -15.35 -1.45
N LEU A 44 14.05 -15.56 -1.46
CA LEU A 44 13.46 -16.85 -1.14
C LEU A 44 13.68 -17.89 -2.25
N VAL A 45 13.61 -17.49 -3.52
CA VAL A 45 13.93 -18.38 -4.65
C VAL A 45 15.41 -18.72 -4.69
N HIS A 46 16.30 -17.81 -4.27
CA HIS A 46 17.74 -18.06 -4.27
C HIS A 46 18.18 -19.03 -3.16
N TYR A 47 17.66 -18.89 -1.94
CA TYR A 47 18.05 -19.73 -0.80
C TYR A 47 17.17 -20.97 -0.61
N TRP A 48 15.86 -20.88 -0.92
CA TRP A 48 14.89 -21.95 -0.70
C TRP A 48 13.90 -22.07 -1.87
N PRO A 49 14.35 -22.57 -3.04
CA PRO A 49 13.54 -22.61 -4.26
C PRO A 49 12.25 -23.45 -4.13
N HIS A 50 12.22 -24.45 -3.25
CA HIS A 50 11.02 -25.27 -2.99
C HIS A 50 9.88 -24.47 -2.32
N LEU A 51 10.17 -23.30 -1.76
CA LEU A 51 9.19 -22.42 -1.12
C LEU A 51 8.75 -21.26 -2.02
N ALA A 52 9.14 -21.23 -3.30
CA ALA A 52 8.89 -20.11 -4.21
C ALA A 52 7.42 -19.65 -4.26
N PHE A 53 6.45 -20.53 -4.00
CA PHE A 53 5.02 -20.16 -3.94
C PHE A 53 4.71 -19.18 -2.78
N LEU A 54 5.45 -19.24 -1.67
CA LEU A 54 5.30 -18.30 -0.55
C LEU A 54 5.77 -16.89 -0.91
N ALA A 55 6.64 -16.76 -1.92
CA ALA A 55 7.12 -15.46 -2.38
C ALA A 55 6.01 -14.56 -2.92
N VAL A 56 4.88 -15.14 -3.34
CA VAL A 56 3.70 -14.39 -3.80
C VAL A 56 2.66 -14.28 -2.69
N LEU A 57 2.41 -15.36 -1.95
CA LEU A 57 1.39 -15.39 -0.91
C LEU A 57 1.70 -14.47 0.27
N VAL A 58 2.97 -14.41 0.71
CA VAL A 58 3.37 -13.61 1.88
C VAL A 58 3.21 -12.11 1.60
N PRO A 59 3.74 -11.54 0.50
CA PRO A 59 3.52 -10.13 0.18
C PRO A 59 2.03 -9.81 -0.05
N LEU A 60 1.28 -10.72 -0.66
CA LEU A 60 -0.16 -10.57 -0.85
C LEU A 60 -0.90 -10.43 0.50
N ALA A 61 -0.61 -11.31 1.46
CA ALA A 61 -1.20 -11.28 2.78
C ALA A 61 -0.77 -10.03 3.58
N VAL A 62 0.52 -9.69 3.54
CA VAL A 62 1.07 -8.49 4.21
C VAL A 62 0.45 -7.22 3.63
N GLY A 63 0.31 -7.14 2.31
CA GLY A 63 -0.31 -6.01 1.63
C GLY A 63 -1.81 -5.89 1.90
N ALA A 64 -2.54 -7.01 1.96
CA ALA A 64 -3.94 -7.02 2.36
C ALA A 64 -4.11 -6.53 3.81
N LEU A 65 -3.25 -6.97 4.73
CA LEU A 65 -3.25 -6.50 6.13
C LEU A 65 -2.88 -5.01 6.24
N ALA A 66 -1.92 -4.54 5.44
CA ALA A 66 -1.53 -3.13 5.36
C ALA A 66 -2.68 -2.26 4.83
N TYR A 67 -3.47 -2.77 3.89
CA TYR A 67 -4.64 -2.05 3.37
C TYR A 67 -5.72 -1.85 4.45
N VAL A 68 -5.92 -2.84 5.33
CA VAL A 68 -6.94 -2.78 6.39
C VAL A 68 -6.49 -1.93 7.58
N ASN A 69 -5.19 -1.96 7.92
CA ASN A 69 -4.67 -1.25 9.10
C ASN A 69 -3.51 -0.32 8.73
N ARG A 70 -3.80 0.99 8.77
CA ARG A 70 -2.83 2.05 8.47
C ARG A 70 -1.60 2.04 9.39
N ALA A 71 -1.78 1.72 10.68
CA ALA A 71 -0.66 1.66 11.62
C ALA A 71 0.27 0.47 11.30
N PHE A 72 -0.31 -0.66 10.88
CA PHE A 72 0.45 -1.81 10.41
C PHE A 72 1.22 -1.47 9.12
N ALA A 73 0.58 -0.80 8.15
CA ALA A 73 1.26 -0.37 6.92
C ALA A 73 2.48 0.52 7.21
N ILE A 74 2.33 1.50 8.11
CA ILE A 74 3.44 2.39 8.51
C ILE A 74 4.55 1.59 9.20
N ALA A 75 4.21 0.70 10.13
CA ALA A 75 5.21 -0.11 10.84
C ALA A 75 6.00 -1.01 9.88
N VAL A 76 5.32 -1.70 8.97
CA VAL A 76 5.95 -2.59 8.00
C VAL A 76 6.79 -1.79 7.00
N PHE A 77 6.35 -0.61 6.58
CA PHE A 77 7.12 0.30 5.73
C PHE A 77 8.42 0.77 6.41
N VAL A 78 8.35 1.20 7.68
CA VAL A 78 9.52 1.63 8.45
C VAL A 78 10.51 0.48 8.64
N ILE A 79 10.04 -0.72 8.99
CA ILE A 79 10.89 -1.92 9.10
C ILE A 79 11.58 -2.21 7.76
N PHE A 80 10.86 -2.08 6.65
CA PHE A 80 11.40 -2.34 5.33
C PHE A 80 12.49 -1.34 4.93
N ILE A 81 12.28 -0.04 5.22
CA ILE A 81 13.31 0.98 5.05
C ILE A 81 14.54 0.64 5.90
N LEU A 82 14.36 0.35 7.19
CA LEU A 82 15.49 0.00 8.07
C LEU A 82 16.26 -1.21 7.55
N PHE A 83 15.57 -2.22 7.01
CA PHE A 83 16.22 -3.40 6.45
C PHE A 83 17.01 -3.13 5.15
N ILE A 84 16.60 -2.15 4.34
CA ILE A 84 17.33 -1.77 3.11
C ILE A 84 18.58 -0.93 3.43
N PHE A 85 18.51 -0.10 4.47
CA PHE A 85 19.58 0.85 4.80
C PHE A 85 20.54 0.39 5.91
N LEU A 86 20.28 -0.76 6.55
CA LEU A 86 21.15 -1.41 7.54
C LEU A 86 21.91 -2.57 6.89
#